data_AF-A0A267SZV7-F1
#
_entry.id   AF-A0A267SZV7-F1
#
_cell.length_a   1.000
_cell.length_b   1.000
_cell.length_c   1.000
_cell.angle_alpha   90.00
_cell.angle_beta   90.00
_cell.angle_gamma   90.00
#
_symmetry.space_group_name_H-M   'P 1'
#
loop_
_entity.id
_entity.type
_entity.pdbx_description
1 polymer ?
#
loop_
_entity_poly.entity_id
_entity_poly.type
_entity_poly.pdbx_seq_one_letter_code
_entity_poly.pdbx_strand_id
1 'polypeptide(L)'
;MVKFSPLEAGGPFALEVQGSAEKIALQDVLIGDVWLCSGQSNMEWPVKQADNFSQEKKNADFPKIRHFFVEHEVTTQPQIDLKTGEWKVCNSQNVGDFTAVGYFFAREVFQKTGVPIGLLHSSWGGSQVEGWISKEGKKTPPLLV
;
A
#
# COMPACT_ATOMS: atom_id res chain seq x y z
N MET A 1 2.13 -20.17 12.15
CA MET A 1 1.86 -18.73 11.98
C MET A 1 1.90 -18.09 13.36
N VAL A 2 2.76 -17.08 13.56
CA VAL A 2 2.84 -16.33 14.82
C VAL A 2 1.63 -15.39 14.90
N LYS A 3 1.01 -15.29 16.07
CA LYS A 3 -0.07 -14.33 16.33
C LYS A 3 0.42 -13.32 17.34
N PHE A 4 0.27 -12.04 17.02
CA PHE A 4 0.52 -10.96 17.94
C PHE A 4 -0.78 -10.60 18.67
N SER A 5 -0.69 -10.31 19.96
CA SER A 5 -1.74 -9.55 20.64
C SER A 5 -1.85 -8.16 19.98
N PRO A 6 -2.97 -7.43 20.16
CA PRO A 6 -3.05 -6.05 19.71
C PRO A 6 -1.84 -5.25 20.18
N LEU A 7 -1.19 -4.57 19.24
CA LEU A 7 -0.03 -3.73 19.50
C LEU A 7 -0.45 -2.27 19.34
N GLU A 8 0.09 -1.40 20.18
CA GLU A 8 -0.12 0.04 20.04
C GLU A 8 0.47 0.55 18.73
N ALA A 9 -0.25 1.44 18.06
CA ALA A 9 0.22 2.06 16.83
C ALA A 9 1.45 2.94 17.09
N GLY A 10 2.44 2.90 16.19
CA GLY A 10 3.65 3.69 16.32
C GLY A 10 4.88 3.06 15.69
N GLY A 11 6.02 3.28 16.34
CA GLY A 11 7.35 2.93 15.86
C GLY A 11 8.18 4.15 15.45
N PRO A 12 9.37 3.93 14.88
CA PRO A 12 9.90 2.62 14.46
C PRO A 12 10.21 1.68 15.63
N PHE A 13 9.87 0.42 15.47
CA PHE A 13 10.22 -0.67 16.38
C PHE A 13 11.30 -1.57 15.76
N ALA A 14 11.96 -2.35 16.61
CA ALA A 14 12.79 -3.48 16.22
C ALA A 14 11.97 -4.77 16.36
N LEU A 15 11.96 -5.60 15.31
CA LEU A 15 11.40 -6.95 15.35
C LEU A 15 12.54 -7.96 15.29
N GLU A 16 12.77 -8.67 16.40
CA GLU A 16 13.70 -9.79 16.43
C GLU A 16 12.93 -11.11 16.31
N VAL A 17 13.37 -11.96 15.39
CA VAL A 17 12.88 -13.32 15.18
C VAL A 17 14.01 -14.29 15.48
N GLN A 18 13.81 -15.15 16.48
CA GLN A 18 14.79 -16.14 16.90
C GLN A 18 14.26 -17.54 16.60
N GLY A 19 14.96 -18.25 15.71
CA GLY A 19 14.82 -19.69 15.52
C GLY A 19 15.82 -20.47 16.38
N SER A 20 15.79 -21.80 16.26
CA SER A 20 16.71 -22.69 16.97
C SER A 20 18.18 -22.52 16.56
N ALA A 21 18.44 -22.08 15.31
CA ALA A 21 19.79 -21.91 14.77
C ALA A 21 20.09 -20.49 14.26
N GLU A 22 19.06 -19.66 14.03
CA GLU A 22 19.21 -18.35 13.38
C GLU A 22 18.50 -17.25 14.15
N LYS A 23 19.06 -16.03 14.08
CA LYS A 23 18.45 -14.80 14.59
C LYS A 23 18.38 -13.77 13.47
N ILE A 24 17.19 -13.23 13.23
CA ILE A 24 16.94 -12.16 12.27
C ILE A 24 16.44 -10.95 13.05
N ALA A 25 16.98 -9.77 12.77
CA ALA A 25 16.51 -8.51 13.32
C ALA A 25 16.09 -7.58 12.18
N LEU A 26 14.82 -7.17 12.20
CA LEU A 26 14.28 -6.17 11.30
C LEU A 26 14.17 -4.85 12.07
N GLN A 27 14.77 -3.81 11.51
CA GLN A 27 14.65 -2.45 12.02
C GLN A 27 13.59 -1.69 11.25
N ASP A 28 13.16 -0.56 11.80
CA ASP A 28 12.22 0.34 11.14
C ASP A 28 10.85 -0.30 10.83
N VAL A 29 10.31 -1.02 11.81
CA VAL A 29 8.97 -1.63 11.75
C VAL A 29 7.93 -0.65 12.30
N LEU A 30 6.88 -0.37 11.51
CA LEU A 30 5.75 0.45 11.94
C LEU A 30 4.54 -0.43 12.22
N ILE A 31 3.75 -0.02 13.21
CA ILE A 31 2.46 -0.63 13.54
C ILE A 31 1.41 0.45 13.31
N GLY A 32 0.41 0.17 12.49
CA GLY A 32 -0.62 1.13 12.12
C GLY A 32 -1.57 0.56 11.07
N ASP A 33 -2.26 1.46 10.37
CA ASP A 33 -3.32 1.07 9.43
C ASP A 33 -2.76 0.80 8.04
N VAL A 34 -3.22 -0.28 7.41
CA VAL A 34 -2.88 -0.60 6.01
C VAL A 34 -4.13 -0.46 5.15
N TRP A 35 -4.05 0.39 4.14
CA TRP A 35 -5.12 0.70 3.21
C TRP A 35 -4.81 0.13 1.83
N LEU A 36 -5.72 -0.71 1.32
CA LEU A 36 -5.64 -1.24 -0.04
C LEU A 36 -6.11 -0.18 -1.05
N CYS A 37 -5.19 0.27 -1.89
CA CYS A 37 -5.43 1.18 -3.00
C CYS A 37 -5.60 0.36 -4.29
N SER A 38 -6.85 0.02 -4.63
CA SER A 38 -7.20 -0.77 -5.82
C SER A 38 -8.14 -0.02 -6.77
N GLY A 39 -8.33 -0.56 -7.97
CA GLY A 39 -9.14 0.04 -9.03
C GLY A 39 -8.32 0.28 -10.30
N GLN A 40 -8.68 1.33 -11.04
CA GLN A 40 -8.10 1.63 -12.36
C GLN A 40 -7.23 2.90 -12.36
N SER A 41 -7.11 3.56 -13.52
CA SER A 41 -6.17 4.66 -13.80
C SER A 41 -6.24 5.81 -12.79
N ASN A 42 -7.41 6.14 -12.26
CA ASN A 42 -7.54 7.23 -11.27
C ASN A 42 -6.90 6.88 -9.92
N MET A 43 -6.89 5.59 -9.54
CA MET A 43 -6.15 5.13 -8.37
C MET A 43 -4.66 4.98 -8.69
N GLU A 44 -4.32 4.62 -9.93
CA GLU A 44 -2.93 4.51 -10.38
C GLU A 44 -2.24 5.85 -10.58
N TRP A 45 -3.01 6.92 -10.77
CA TRP A 45 -2.53 8.26 -11.09
C TRP A 45 -1.47 8.73 -10.08
N PRO A 46 -0.21 8.97 -10.49
CA PRO A 46 0.86 9.26 -9.54
C PRO A 46 0.90 10.71 -9.08
N VAL A 47 1.40 10.97 -7.87
CA VAL A 47 1.53 12.33 -7.30
C VAL A 47 2.36 13.26 -8.20
N LYS A 48 3.35 12.74 -8.94
CA LYS A 48 4.15 13.55 -9.89
C LYS A 48 3.35 14.17 -11.03
N GLN A 49 2.15 13.67 -11.28
CA GLN A 49 1.22 14.18 -12.27
C GLN A 49 0.09 15.03 -11.66
N ALA A 50 0.09 15.26 -10.34
CA ALA A 50 -0.85 16.16 -9.69
C ALA A 50 -0.45 17.63 -9.91
N ASP A 51 -1.44 18.52 -9.99
CA ASP A 51 -1.26 19.95 -10.29
C ASP A 51 -0.29 20.66 -9.33
N ASN A 52 -0.26 20.24 -8.06
CA ASN A 52 0.56 20.84 -7.02
C ASN A 52 1.83 20.03 -6.68
N PHE A 53 2.28 19.14 -7.58
CA PHE A 53 3.40 18.22 -7.32
C PHE A 53 4.65 18.91 -6.74
N SER A 54 5.08 20.05 -7.28
CA SER A 54 6.29 20.74 -6.79
C SER A 54 6.19 21.10 -5.30
N GLN A 55 5.01 21.51 -4.85
CA GLN A 55 4.76 21.83 -3.44
C GLN A 55 4.70 20.56 -2.59
N GLU A 56 4.05 19.51 -3.10
CA GLU A 56 3.91 18.22 -2.41
C GLU A 56 5.26 17.52 -2.25
N LYS A 57 6.09 17.52 -3.29
CA LYS A 57 7.46 17.00 -3.24
C LYS A 57 8.31 17.70 -2.19
N LYS A 58 8.20 19.03 -2.10
CA LYS A 58 8.94 19.83 -1.11
C LYS A 58 8.49 19.53 0.32
N ASN A 59 7.20 19.29 0.52
CA ASN A 59 6.60 19.06 1.84
C ASN A 59 6.56 17.58 2.24
N ALA A 60 7.00 16.66 1.37
CA ALA A 60 7.00 15.24 1.65
C ALA A 60 8.11 14.88 2.63
N ASP A 61 7.75 14.90 3.91
CA ASP A 61 8.54 14.42 5.04
C ASP A 61 7.61 13.71 6.04
N PHE A 62 7.10 12.55 5.62
CA PHE A 62 6.18 11.75 6.41
C PHE A 62 6.75 10.34 6.59
N PRO A 63 7.79 10.15 7.43
CA PRO A 63 8.47 8.86 7.55
C PRO A 63 7.57 7.70 8.02
N LYS A 64 6.42 8.04 8.63
CA LYS A 64 5.39 7.10 9.09
C LYS A 64 4.30 6.79 8.05
N ILE A 65 4.38 7.39 6.87
CA ILE A 65 3.57 7.02 5.72
C ILE A 65 4.45 6.22 4.77
N ARG A 66 4.00 5.01 4.39
CA ARG A 66 4.71 4.15 3.45
C ARG A 66 3.80 3.71 2.33
N HIS A 67 4.38 3.50 1.16
CA HIS A 67 3.68 3.00 -0.02
C HIS A 67 4.39 1.76 -0.53
N PHE A 68 3.61 0.73 -0.84
CA PHE A 68 4.06 -0.50 -1.46
C PHE A 68 3.30 -0.64 -2.77
N PHE A 69 4.00 -0.56 -3.89
CA PHE A 69 3.42 -0.81 -5.20
C PHE A 69 3.53 -2.29 -5.55
N VAL A 70 2.41 -2.90 -5.90
CA VAL A 70 2.36 -4.24 -6.46
C VAL A 70 2.51 -4.14 -7.96
N GLU A 71 3.64 -4.64 -8.47
CA GLU A 71 3.94 -4.70 -9.90
C GLU A 71 2.86 -5.44 -10.69
N HIS A 72 2.62 -4.96 -11.91
CA HIS A 72 1.61 -5.51 -12.81
C HIS A 72 2.02 -6.88 -13.32
N GLU A 73 1.27 -7.91 -12.91
CA GLU A 73 1.43 -9.27 -13.43
C GLU A 73 0.17 -9.77 -14.11
N VAL A 74 0.25 -10.02 -15.42
CA VAL A 74 -0.83 -10.67 -16.17
C VAL A 74 -0.76 -12.17 -15.97
N THR A 75 -1.76 -12.74 -15.30
CA THR A 75 -1.86 -14.17 -15.04
C THR A 75 -3.31 -14.64 -15.05
N THR A 76 -3.54 -15.90 -15.42
CA THR A 76 -4.86 -16.53 -15.42
C THR A 76 -5.14 -17.36 -14.17
N GLN A 77 -4.15 -17.42 -13.26
CA GLN A 77 -4.21 -18.16 -12.01
C GLN A 77 -3.92 -17.23 -10.83
N PRO A 78 -4.60 -17.42 -9.67
CA PRO A 78 -4.26 -16.71 -8.45
C PRO A 78 -2.78 -16.92 -8.08
N GLN A 79 -2.09 -15.84 -7.74
CA GLN A 79 -0.74 -15.92 -7.19
C GLN A 79 -0.81 -15.89 -5.67
N ILE A 80 0.05 -16.68 -5.01
CA ILE A 80 0.16 -16.72 -3.55
C ILE A 80 1.29 -15.85 -3.01
N ASP A 81 2.10 -15.27 -3.91
CA ASP A 81 3.24 -14.44 -3.57
C ASP A 81 3.48 -13.37 -4.66
N LEU A 82 4.27 -12.36 -4.34
CA LEU A 82 4.68 -11.29 -5.23
C LEU A 82 6.11 -11.53 -5.74
N LYS A 83 6.37 -11.21 -7.01
CA LYS A 83 7.73 -11.32 -7.57
C LYS A 83 8.70 -10.31 -6.96
N THR A 84 8.22 -9.10 -6.74
CA THR A 84 8.99 -7.96 -6.27
C THR A 84 8.08 -7.01 -5.50
N GLY A 85 8.70 -6.10 -4.75
CA GLY A 85 8.01 -5.00 -4.09
C GLY A 85 8.72 -4.63 -2.80
N GLU A 86 8.58 -3.38 -2.42
CA GLU A 86 9.18 -2.83 -1.21
C GLU A 86 8.34 -1.68 -0.66
N TRP A 87 8.39 -1.50 0.65
CA TRP A 87 7.77 -0.35 1.29
C TRP A 87 8.68 0.87 1.12
N LYS A 88 8.22 1.85 0.34
CA LYS A 88 8.89 3.14 0.17
C LYS A 88 8.39 4.13 1.22
N VAL A 89 9.32 4.83 1.85
CA VAL A 89 9.04 5.91 2.80
C VAL A 89 8.53 7.14 2.06
N CYS A 90 7.51 7.82 2.57
CA CYS A 90 7.03 9.08 2.02
C CYS A 90 8.04 10.22 2.29
N ASN A 91 8.93 10.44 1.32
CA ASN A 91 9.88 11.54 1.29
C ASN A 91 9.88 12.22 -0.09
N SER A 92 10.60 13.32 -0.22
CA SER A 92 10.73 14.06 -1.49
C SER A 92 11.23 13.23 -2.68
N GLN A 93 11.96 12.14 -2.43
CA GLN A 93 12.51 11.26 -3.46
C GLN A 93 11.46 10.29 -4.00
N ASN A 94 10.64 9.72 -3.11
CA ASN A 94 9.70 8.64 -3.45
C ASN A 94 8.28 9.12 -3.72
N VAL A 95 7.84 10.22 -3.10
CA VAL A 95 6.42 10.64 -3.09
C VAL A 95 5.83 10.80 -4.49
N GLY A 96 6.66 11.18 -5.48
CA GLY A 96 6.21 11.36 -6.86
C GLY A 96 5.65 10.10 -7.50
N ASP A 97 6.07 8.92 -7.07
CA ASP A 97 5.64 7.63 -7.62
C ASP A 97 4.49 6.98 -6.80
N PHE A 98 4.03 7.64 -5.72
CA PHE A 98 2.89 7.15 -4.96
C PHE A 98 1.60 7.41 -5.74
N THR A 99 0.55 6.63 -5.47
CA THR A 99 -0.82 7.00 -5.87
C THR A 99 -1.18 8.37 -5.30
N ALA A 100 -1.65 9.30 -6.16
CA ALA A 100 -2.07 10.62 -5.74
C ALA A 100 -3.24 10.55 -4.74
N VAL A 101 -4.27 9.77 -5.07
CA VAL A 101 -5.45 9.59 -4.21
C VAL A 101 -5.04 9.00 -2.86
N GLY A 102 -4.25 7.93 -2.86
CA GLY A 102 -3.80 7.30 -1.62
C GLY A 102 -2.89 8.20 -0.79
N TYR A 103 -1.98 8.95 -1.42
CA TYR A 103 -1.09 9.90 -0.74
C TYR A 103 -1.86 11.00 0.00
N PHE A 104 -2.76 11.70 -0.69
CA PHE A 104 -3.53 12.78 -0.07
C PHE A 104 -4.43 12.27 1.06
N PHE A 105 -5.05 11.10 0.87
CA PHE A 105 -5.81 10.41 1.92
C PHE A 105 -4.93 10.08 3.13
N ALA A 106 -3.80 9.40 2.92
CA ALA A 106 -2.90 8.99 4.00
C ALA A 106 -2.36 10.19 4.78
N ARG A 107 -1.99 11.27 4.08
CA ARG A 107 -1.50 12.50 4.69
C ARG A 107 -2.55 13.11 5.61
N GLU A 108 -3.78 13.26 5.13
CA GLU A 108 -4.88 13.84 5.91
C GLU A 108 -5.23 12.99 7.14
N VAL A 109 -5.32 11.67 6.97
CA VAL A 109 -5.60 10.74 8.08
C VAL A 109 -4.46 10.77 9.09
N PHE A 110 -3.21 10.64 8.66
CA PHE A 110 -2.04 10.69 9.53
C PHE A 110 -1.97 12.00 10.33
N GLN A 111 -2.23 13.14 9.70
CA GLN A 111 -2.23 14.44 10.39
C GLN A 111 -3.30 14.55 11.48
N LYS A 112 -4.44 13.86 11.31
CA LYS A 112 -5.53 13.84 12.30
C LYS A 112 -5.31 12.84 13.42
N THR A 113 -4.72 11.68 13.13
CA THR A 113 -4.67 10.55 14.06
C THR A 113 -3.28 10.30 14.64
N GLY A 114 -2.22 10.70 13.94
CA GLY A 114 -0.84 10.34 14.26
C GLY A 114 -0.49 8.86 14.03
N VAL A 115 -1.44 8.05 13.56
CA VAL A 115 -1.28 6.59 13.34
C VAL A 115 -0.50 6.35 12.04
N PRO A 116 0.59 5.56 12.05
CA PRO A 116 1.32 5.21 10.82
C PRO A 116 0.39 4.63 9.74
N ILE A 117 0.59 5.02 8.49
CA ILE A 117 -0.26 4.60 7.36
C ILE A 117 0.57 3.86 6.32
N GLY A 118 0.17 2.63 6.01
CA GLY A 118 0.66 1.86 4.87
C GLY A 118 -0.34 1.90 3.71
N LEU A 119 0.10 2.32 2.53
CA LEU A 119 -0.66 2.24 1.28
C LEU A 119 -0.22 1.01 0.51
N LEU A 120 -1.05 -0.02 0.45
CA LEU A 120 -0.82 -1.19 -0.40
C LEU A 120 -1.49 -0.95 -1.75
N HIS A 121 -0.72 -0.62 -2.77
CA HIS A 121 -1.21 -0.16 -4.06
C HIS A 121 -1.21 -1.28 -5.09
N SER A 122 -2.42 -1.72 -5.46
CA SER A 122 -2.69 -2.77 -6.43
C SER A 122 -3.83 -2.33 -7.36
N SER A 123 -3.58 -1.30 -8.17
CA SER A 123 -4.49 -0.79 -9.19
C SER A 123 -3.96 -1.10 -10.59
N TRP A 124 -4.85 -1.18 -11.57
CA TRP A 124 -4.49 -1.45 -12.96
C TRP A 124 -5.27 -0.55 -13.93
N GLY A 125 -4.60 0.41 -14.54
CA GLY A 125 -5.16 1.36 -15.50
C GLY A 125 -5.75 0.69 -16.73
N GLY A 126 -6.97 1.10 -17.11
CA GLY A 126 -7.67 0.53 -18.27
C GLY A 126 -8.25 -0.87 -18.04
N SER A 127 -8.17 -1.42 -16.83
CA SER A 127 -8.86 -2.66 -16.49
C SER A 127 -10.37 -2.45 -16.43
N GLN A 128 -11.13 -3.41 -16.96
CA GLN A 128 -12.58 -3.44 -16.81
C GLN A 128 -12.95 -4.22 -15.54
N VAL A 129 -14.15 -3.98 -14.99
CA VAL A 129 -14.61 -4.62 -13.75
C VAL A 129 -14.60 -6.14 -13.84
N GLU A 130 -14.83 -6.70 -15.04
CA GLU A 130 -14.78 -8.13 -15.32
C GLU A 130 -13.40 -8.74 -15.07
N GLY A 131 -12.33 -7.95 -15.14
CA GLY A 131 -10.98 -8.38 -14.77
C GLY A 131 -10.81 -8.59 -13.26
N TRP A 132 -11.66 -7.96 -12.44
CA TRP A 132 -11.61 -7.99 -10.98
C TRP A 132 -12.59 -8.98 -10.34
N ILE A 133 -13.49 -9.57 -11.13
CA ILE A 133 -14.45 -10.56 -10.65
C ILE A 133 -13.84 -11.96 -10.74
N SER A 134 -13.91 -12.71 -9.65
CA SER A 134 -13.45 -14.11 -9.60
C SER A 134 -14.21 -14.97 -10.63
N LYS A 135 -13.60 -16.10 -11.05
CA LYS A 135 -14.28 -17.06 -11.93
C LYS A 135 -15.62 -17.56 -11.35
N GLU A 136 -15.71 -17.64 -10.02
CA GLU A 136 -16.94 -17.99 -9.31
C GLU A 136 -17.96 -16.85 -9.37
N GLY A 137 -17.54 -15.60 -9.10
CA GLY A 137 -18.41 -14.44 -9.13
C GLY A 137 -19.06 -14.18 -10.51
N LYS A 138 -18.36 -14.52 -11.60
CA LYS A 138 -18.93 -14.43 -12.97
C LYS A 138 -20.03 -15.45 -13.26
N LYS A 139 -20.11 -16.55 -12.50
CA LYS A 139 -21.14 -17.58 -12.67
C LYS A 139 -22.46 -17.19 -11.99
N THR A 140 -22.44 -16.20 -11.10
CA THR A 140 -23.64 -15.68 -10.45
C THR A 140 -24.30 -14.66 -11.38
N PRO A 141 -25.54 -14.89 -11.86
CA PRO A 141 -26.24 -13.89 -12.65
C PRO A 141 -26.40 -12.61 -11.81
N PRO A 142 -26.22 -11.42 -12.41
CA PRO A 142 -26.36 -10.18 -11.65
C PRO A 142 -27.75 -10.12 -11.03
N LEU A 143 -27.81 -9.74 -9.75
CA LEU A 143 -29.04 -9.24 -9.15
C LEU A 143 -29.40 -7.97 -9.91
N LEU A 144 -30.28 -8.09 -10.90
CA LEU A 144 -30.94 -6.94 -11.50
C LEU A 144 -31.84 -6.35 -10.41
N VAL A 145 -31.42 -5.20 -9.89
CA VAL A 145 -32.23 -4.34 -9.00
C VAL A 145 -33.07 -3.42 -9.86
#